data_AF-A0A0C9YRF4-F1
#
_entry.id   AF-A0A0C9YRF4-F1
#
_cell.length_a   1.000
_cell.length_b   1.000
_cell.length_c   1.000
_cell.angle_alpha   90.00
_cell.angle_beta   90.00
_cell.angle_gamma   90.00
#
_symmetry.space_group_name_H-M   'P 1'
#
loop_
_entity.id
_entity.type
_entity.pdbx_description
1 polymer ?
#
loop_
_entity_poly.entity_id
_entity_poly.type
_entity_poly.pdbx_seq_one_letter_code
_entity_poly.pdbx_strand_id
1 'polypeptide(L)'
;MEALATIVLAHVPVAGMNFRSKAIFVATMTRRVLMAMLDEKLVDDRDYVGNKRLELAGQLLALLFEDLFKTFNANLKASVDKVLKKPSRTNEFDAFNTMQFQGDHITSGFVRAISTGNWSLKRFKMERAGVTHVLSRLSFISALGMMTRISSQFEKTRKVSGPRALQPSQWGVLCPSDTPEGEACGLVKNLALMTHITTDVEEEPIICLAYMLGVEDISMATGTEIYGPRTFVVNVNGTIIGLTRHPARFVTNFRRLRRSGRFSEFVSVYVHYHHRAVHIASDGGRICRPLIIVENGHPRVTTEHIQQLKAGAFTFDDFLRKGLVEYLDVNEENDSYIALYESNIVPATTHLEIEPFTVLGAVAGLIPYPHHNQSPRNTYQCAMGKQAIGAIAYNQFNRIDTLLYLSVYPQQPMVKTKTIELIGYDRLPAGQNATVAVMCYSGYDIEDALILNKASLDRGYGRCQVLRKNSTLIRKYPNGTFDRLADAPLDENGSIQKKYDIIQLDGLAGVGERVDPGDVYVNKQTPTNANDNTFTGQAATVPYKNTPLTYKSPVAGYVDKVLVSDTENDQTLIKVLIRQTRRPELGDKFSSRHGQ
;
A
#
# COMPACT_ATOMS: atom_id res chain seq x y z
N MET A 1 0.03 -27.25 -35.24
CA MET A 1 0.00 -25.82 -35.63
C MET A 1 -0.76 -24.99 -34.61
N GLU A 2 -1.98 -25.35 -34.23
CA GLU A 2 -2.76 -24.62 -33.22
C GLU A 2 -2.03 -24.45 -31.87
N ALA A 3 -1.45 -25.52 -31.32
CA ALA A 3 -0.66 -25.44 -30.09
C ALA A 3 0.55 -24.50 -30.18
N LEU A 4 1.21 -24.43 -31.35
CA LEU A 4 2.32 -23.51 -31.59
C LEU A 4 1.83 -22.07 -31.77
N ALA A 5 0.62 -21.87 -32.29
CA ALA A 5 0.04 -20.55 -32.47
C ALA A 5 -0.41 -19.95 -31.13
N THR A 6 -1.14 -20.71 -30.29
CA THR A 6 -1.84 -20.16 -29.13
C THR A 6 -1.28 -20.57 -27.77
N ILE A 7 -0.63 -21.73 -27.64
CA ILE A 7 -0.21 -22.27 -26.33
C ILE A 7 1.24 -21.92 -26.03
N VAL A 8 2.16 -22.24 -26.93
CA VAL A 8 3.59 -21.93 -26.76
C VAL A 8 3.81 -20.45 -27.02
N LEU A 9 4.41 -19.70 -26.08
CA LEU A 9 4.64 -18.24 -26.21
C LEU A 9 3.37 -17.48 -26.62
N ALA A 10 2.31 -17.60 -25.80
CA ALA A 10 0.98 -17.03 -26.09
C ALA A 10 0.96 -15.50 -26.28
N HIS A 11 1.94 -14.78 -25.72
CA HIS A 11 2.06 -13.32 -25.82
C HIS A 11 2.58 -12.83 -27.17
N VAL A 12 3.20 -13.70 -27.99
CA VAL A 12 3.66 -13.32 -29.33
C VAL A 12 2.57 -13.72 -30.34
N PRO A 13 1.83 -12.75 -30.92
CA PRO A 13 0.72 -13.06 -31.81
C PRO A 13 1.21 -13.65 -33.13
N VAL A 14 0.40 -14.55 -33.71
CA VAL A 14 0.64 -15.15 -35.02
C VAL A 14 -0.48 -14.72 -35.96
N ALA A 15 -0.20 -13.80 -36.88
CA ALA A 15 -1.15 -13.37 -37.90
C ALA A 15 -0.96 -14.21 -39.19
N GLY A 16 -2.07 -14.72 -39.75
CA GLY A 16 -2.06 -15.37 -41.08
C GLY A 16 -1.12 -16.59 -41.20
N MET A 17 -0.98 -17.39 -40.14
CA MET A 17 -0.01 -18.51 -40.05
C MET A 17 1.47 -18.12 -40.25
N ASN A 18 1.84 -16.84 -40.09
CA ASN A 18 3.23 -16.42 -40.14
C ASN A 18 3.92 -16.66 -38.79
N PHE A 19 4.72 -17.73 -38.70
CA PHE A 19 5.47 -18.09 -37.50
C PHE A 19 6.86 -17.43 -37.42
N ARG A 20 7.23 -16.57 -38.37
CA ARG A 20 8.61 -16.05 -38.47
C ARG A 20 9.04 -15.26 -37.24
N SER A 21 8.24 -14.31 -36.78
CA SER A 21 8.57 -13.51 -35.58
C SER A 21 8.72 -14.40 -34.34
N LYS A 22 7.87 -15.42 -34.22
CA LYS A 22 7.90 -16.40 -33.13
C LYS A 22 9.14 -17.30 -33.19
N ALA A 23 9.54 -17.73 -34.39
CA ALA A 23 10.76 -18.50 -34.60
C ALA A 23 12.02 -17.69 -34.24
N ILE A 24 12.07 -16.42 -34.64
CA ILE A 24 13.17 -15.51 -34.30
C ILE A 24 13.23 -15.25 -32.80
N PHE A 25 12.08 -15.12 -32.13
CA PHE A 25 12.01 -14.99 -30.69
C PHE A 25 12.61 -16.20 -29.97
N VAL A 26 12.21 -17.43 -30.34
CA VAL A 26 12.77 -18.67 -29.79
C VAL A 26 14.27 -18.78 -30.07
N ALA A 27 14.72 -18.44 -31.27
CA ALA A 27 16.14 -18.43 -31.62
C ALA A 27 16.95 -17.42 -30.80
N THR A 28 16.35 -16.28 -30.47
CA THR A 28 16.97 -15.27 -29.60
C THR A 28 17.05 -15.76 -28.16
N MET A 29 16.01 -16.43 -27.66
CA MET A 29 16.03 -17.05 -26.33
C MET A 29 17.13 -18.11 -26.21
N THR A 30 17.24 -19.03 -27.18
CA THR A 30 18.30 -20.06 -27.17
C THR A 30 19.69 -19.43 -27.29
N ARG A 31 19.85 -18.39 -28.11
CA ARG A 31 21.09 -17.63 -28.19
C ARG A 31 21.49 -17.02 -26.84
N ARG A 32 20.55 -16.44 -26.09
CA ARG A 32 20.86 -15.86 -24.76
C ARG A 32 21.33 -16.93 -23.79
N VAL A 33 20.75 -18.13 -23.83
CA VAL A 33 21.23 -19.27 -23.04
C VAL A 33 22.66 -19.66 -23.45
N LEU A 34 22.93 -19.78 -24.76
CA LEU A 34 24.27 -20.10 -25.25
C LEU A 34 25.31 -19.01 -24.89
N MET A 35 24.91 -17.74 -24.90
CA MET A 35 25.77 -16.64 -24.45
C MET A 35 26.10 -16.75 -22.97
N ALA A 36 25.11 -17.05 -22.11
CA ALA A 36 25.33 -17.25 -20.69
C ALA A 36 26.19 -18.50 -20.39
N MET A 37 26.14 -19.52 -21.25
CA MET A 37 27.04 -20.69 -21.14
C MET A 37 28.50 -20.34 -21.47
N LEU A 38 28.72 -19.36 -22.37
CA LEU A 38 30.06 -18.90 -22.74
C LEU A 38 30.60 -17.87 -21.73
N ASP A 39 29.75 -16.97 -21.25
CA ASP A 39 30.08 -15.95 -20.26
C ASP A 39 29.02 -15.95 -19.15
N GLU A 40 29.41 -16.47 -17.98
CA GLU A 40 28.55 -16.57 -16.80
C GLU A 40 28.10 -15.18 -16.29
N LYS A 41 28.80 -14.09 -16.65
CA LYS A 41 28.44 -12.73 -16.25
C LYS A 41 27.22 -12.18 -16.99
N LEU A 42 26.79 -12.81 -18.08
CA LEU A 42 25.62 -12.41 -18.86
C LEU A 42 24.30 -12.96 -18.29
N VAL A 43 24.32 -13.49 -17.07
CA VAL A 43 23.12 -13.92 -16.34
C VAL A 43 22.39 -12.69 -15.78
N ASP A 44 21.09 -12.58 -16.08
CA ASP A 44 20.25 -11.49 -15.56
C ASP A 44 20.00 -11.68 -14.05
N ASP A 45 20.20 -10.60 -13.27
CA ASP A 45 19.86 -10.60 -11.85
C ASP A 45 18.34 -10.49 -11.64
N ARG A 46 17.79 -11.44 -10.86
CA ARG A 46 16.38 -11.47 -10.47
C ARG A 46 16.01 -10.38 -9.47
N ASP A 47 16.99 -9.87 -8.74
CA ASP A 47 16.79 -8.88 -7.68
C ASP A 47 16.96 -7.43 -8.14
N TYR A 48 17.42 -7.24 -9.37
CA TYR A 48 17.39 -5.95 -10.06
C TYR A 48 15.98 -5.37 -10.10
N VAL A 49 15.79 -4.13 -9.63
CA VAL A 49 14.46 -3.52 -9.47
C VAL A 49 13.76 -3.30 -10.81
N GLY A 50 14.50 -2.99 -11.89
CA GLY A 50 13.92 -2.81 -13.22
C GLY A 50 13.32 -4.08 -13.84
N ASN A 51 13.61 -5.26 -13.27
CA ASN A 51 13.00 -6.54 -13.65
C ASN A 51 11.73 -6.85 -12.83
N LYS A 52 11.44 -6.05 -11.81
CA LYS A 52 10.25 -6.21 -10.97
C LYS A 52 9.15 -5.26 -11.46
N ARG A 53 7.90 -5.66 -11.26
CA ARG A 53 6.71 -4.85 -11.51
C ARG A 53 5.86 -4.82 -10.25
N LEU A 54 5.31 -3.65 -9.94
CA LEU A 54 4.40 -3.47 -8.83
C LEU A 54 2.96 -3.62 -9.33
N GLU A 55 2.30 -4.67 -8.89
CA GLU A 55 0.86 -4.81 -9.09
C GLU A 55 0.12 -3.90 -8.10
N LEU A 56 -0.62 -2.94 -8.63
CA LEU A 56 -1.38 -1.98 -7.84
C LEU A 56 -2.73 -2.54 -7.39
N ALA A 57 -3.34 -1.89 -6.40
CA ALA A 57 -4.67 -2.26 -5.92
C ALA A 57 -5.73 -2.28 -7.04
N GLY A 58 -5.66 -1.33 -7.98
CA GLY A 58 -6.57 -1.29 -9.13
C GLY A 58 -6.45 -2.51 -10.04
N GLN A 59 -5.22 -2.96 -10.33
CA GLN A 59 -4.98 -4.15 -11.15
C GLN A 59 -5.48 -5.43 -10.45
N LEU A 60 -5.23 -5.57 -9.15
CA LEU A 60 -5.74 -6.69 -8.37
C LEU A 60 -7.27 -6.73 -8.30
N LEU A 61 -7.91 -5.56 -8.17
CA LEU A 61 -9.36 -5.44 -8.19
C LEU A 61 -9.94 -5.72 -9.57
N ALA A 62 -9.25 -5.33 -10.66
CA ALA A 62 -9.67 -5.63 -12.02
C ALA A 62 -9.69 -7.15 -12.29
N LEU A 63 -8.65 -7.87 -11.86
CA LEU A 63 -8.61 -9.34 -11.97
C LEU A 63 -9.71 -10.01 -11.15
N LEU A 64 -9.96 -9.53 -9.93
CA LEU A 64 -11.03 -10.03 -9.08
C LEU A 64 -12.41 -9.77 -9.71
N PHE A 65 -12.62 -8.57 -10.25
CA PHE A 65 -13.85 -8.21 -10.96
C PHE A 65 -14.07 -9.13 -12.16
N GLU A 66 -13.04 -9.35 -12.99
CA GLU A 66 -13.17 -10.17 -14.18
C GLU A 66 -13.56 -11.62 -13.85
N ASP A 67 -12.96 -12.22 -12.81
CA ASP A 67 -13.28 -13.58 -12.38
C ASP A 67 -14.72 -13.68 -11.81
N LEU A 68 -15.10 -12.74 -10.93
CA LEU A 68 -16.45 -12.69 -10.37
C LEU A 68 -17.50 -12.45 -11.45
N PHE A 69 -17.24 -11.53 -12.38
CA PHE A 69 -18.16 -11.20 -13.46
C PHE A 69 -18.32 -12.36 -14.44
N LYS A 70 -17.25 -13.08 -14.79
CA LYS A 70 -17.35 -14.25 -15.67
C LYS A 70 -18.00 -15.44 -14.97
N THR A 71 -17.74 -15.64 -13.68
CA THR A 71 -18.43 -16.64 -12.87
C THR A 71 -19.92 -16.33 -12.77
N PHE A 72 -20.27 -15.06 -12.56
CA PHE A 72 -21.64 -14.57 -12.61
C PHE A 72 -22.29 -14.87 -13.96
N ASN A 73 -21.65 -14.55 -15.08
CA ASN A 73 -22.18 -14.84 -16.41
C ASN A 73 -22.37 -16.35 -16.66
N ALA A 74 -21.44 -17.18 -16.18
CA ALA A 74 -21.56 -18.63 -16.29
C ALA A 74 -22.73 -19.19 -15.45
N ASN A 75 -22.91 -18.69 -14.23
CA ASN A 75 -24.00 -19.06 -13.33
C ASN A 75 -25.36 -18.58 -13.84
N LEU A 76 -25.40 -17.38 -14.42
CA LEU A 76 -26.58 -16.81 -15.04
C LEU A 76 -26.99 -17.67 -16.24
N LYS A 77 -26.04 -17.95 -17.14
CA LYS A 77 -26.27 -18.84 -18.29
C LYS A 77 -26.79 -20.21 -17.85
N ALA A 78 -26.15 -20.85 -16.87
CA ALA A 78 -26.58 -22.16 -16.37
C ALA A 78 -27.98 -22.13 -15.75
N SER A 79 -28.35 -21.03 -15.10
CA SER A 79 -29.68 -20.85 -14.50
C SER A 79 -30.76 -20.63 -15.56
N VAL A 80 -30.48 -19.80 -16.56
CA VAL A 80 -31.36 -19.58 -17.72
C VAL A 80 -31.54 -20.90 -18.49
N ASP A 81 -30.46 -21.61 -18.80
CA ASP A 81 -30.51 -22.92 -19.48
C ASP A 81 -31.35 -23.93 -18.71
N LYS A 82 -31.29 -23.92 -17.37
CA LYS A 82 -32.09 -24.80 -16.51
C LYS A 82 -33.58 -24.45 -16.56
N VAL A 83 -33.94 -23.17 -16.65
CA VAL A 83 -35.33 -22.73 -16.77
C VAL A 83 -35.88 -23.04 -18.16
N LEU A 84 -35.10 -22.76 -19.22
CA LEU A 84 -35.50 -23.01 -20.62
C LEU A 84 -35.67 -24.50 -20.93
N LYS A 85 -34.97 -25.40 -20.22
CA LYS A 85 -35.16 -26.85 -20.34
C LYS A 85 -36.48 -27.34 -19.73
N LYS A 86 -37.19 -26.54 -18.93
CA LYS A 86 -38.48 -26.94 -18.35
C LYS A 86 -39.58 -26.93 -19.42
N PRO A 87 -40.57 -27.84 -19.35
CA PRO A 87 -41.55 -28.05 -20.42
C PRO A 87 -42.58 -26.91 -20.60
N SER A 88 -42.66 -25.93 -19.68
CA SER A 88 -43.60 -24.82 -19.75
C SER A 88 -43.14 -23.72 -20.73
N ARG A 89 -43.15 -24.01 -22.03
CA ARG A 89 -42.72 -23.09 -23.12
C ARG A 89 -43.65 -21.88 -23.33
N THR A 90 -44.86 -21.91 -22.77
CA THR A 90 -45.89 -20.87 -22.96
C THR A 90 -45.78 -19.70 -21.98
N ASN A 91 -44.93 -19.80 -20.95
CA ASN A 91 -44.71 -18.69 -20.03
C ASN A 91 -43.59 -17.79 -20.55
N GLU A 92 -43.84 -16.48 -20.61
CA GLU A 92 -42.80 -15.50 -20.89
C GLU A 92 -41.70 -15.60 -19.82
N PHE A 93 -40.47 -15.89 -20.25
CA PHE A 93 -39.33 -15.97 -19.35
C PHE A 93 -38.67 -14.60 -19.24
N ASP A 94 -38.75 -14.00 -18.05
CA ASP A 94 -38.00 -12.80 -17.73
C ASP A 94 -36.64 -13.15 -17.11
N ALA A 95 -35.57 -12.84 -17.85
CA ALA A 95 -34.20 -13.02 -17.41
C ALA A 95 -33.81 -12.09 -16.25
N PHE A 96 -34.49 -10.94 -16.11
CA PHE A 96 -34.21 -9.96 -15.07
C PHE A 96 -34.43 -10.53 -13.67
N ASN A 97 -35.50 -11.30 -13.45
CA ASN A 97 -35.76 -11.96 -12.18
C ASN A 97 -34.61 -12.89 -11.78
N THR A 98 -34.07 -13.67 -12.74
CA THR A 98 -32.94 -14.57 -12.48
C THR A 98 -31.66 -13.81 -12.17
N MET A 99 -31.45 -12.66 -12.85
CA MET A 99 -30.33 -11.76 -12.58
C MET A 99 -30.40 -11.17 -11.18
N GLN A 100 -31.58 -10.73 -10.73
CA GLN A 100 -31.79 -10.12 -9.42
C GLN A 100 -31.41 -11.09 -8.28
N PHE A 101 -31.75 -12.37 -8.40
CA PHE A 101 -31.35 -13.39 -7.42
C PHE A 101 -29.84 -13.64 -7.33
N GLN A 102 -29.06 -13.28 -8.36
CA GLN A 102 -27.61 -13.52 -8.39
C GLN A 102 -26.77 -12.25 -8.19
N GLY A 103 -27.38 -11.07 -8.12
CA GLY A 103 -26.68 -9.78 -8.04
C GLY A 103 -25.72 -9.66 -6.85
N ASP A 104 -26.08 -10.25 -5.70
CA ASP A 104 -25.29 -10.20 -4.48
C ASP A 104 -23.97 -10.97 -4.55
N HIS A 105 -23.78 -11.83 -5.56
CA HIS A 105 -22.56 -12.62 -5.69
C HIS A 105 -21.32 -11.73 -5.88
N ILE A 106 -21.43 -10.67 -6.67
CA ILE A 106 -20.30 -9.77 -6.94
C ILE A 106 -19.94 -9.02 -5.65
N THR A 107 -20.92 -8.39 -5.00
CA THR A 107 -20.73 -7.62 -3.76
C THR A 107 -20.15 -8.49 -2.65
N SER A 108 -20.73 -9.66 -2.40
CA SER A 108 -20.24 -10.61 -1.39
C SER A 108 -18.83 -11.13 -1.71
N GLY A 109 -18.52 -11.33 -2.99
CA GLY A 109 -17.20 -11.70 -3.48
C GLY A 109 -16.14 -10.65 -3.14
N PHE A 110 -16.41 -9.38 -3.42
CA PHE A 110 -15.52 -8.27 -3.07
C PHE A 110 -15.34 -8.11 -1.55
N VAL A 111 -16.45 -8.08 -0.80
CA VAL A 111 -16.40 -7.93 0.66
C VAL A 111 -15.60 -9.07 1.27
N ARG A 112 -15.80 -10.32 0.82
CA ARG A 112 -15.04 -11.47 1.30
C ARG A 112 -13.56 -11.37 0.97
N ALA A 113 -13.18 -11.06 -0.28
CA ALA A 113 -11.78 -10.97 -0.67
C ALA A 113 -11.04 -9.88 0.14
N ILE A 114 -11.62 -8.67 0.22
CA ILE A 114 -11.03 -7.52 0.89
C ILE A 114 -10.96 -7.73 2.42
N SER A 115 -12.01 -8.26 3.04
CA SER A 115 -12.05 -8.46 4.49
C SER A 115 -11.16 -9.61 4.97
N THR A 116 -11.08 -10.70 4.21
CA THR A 116 -10.31 -11.88 4.59
C THR A 116 -8.83 -11.80 4.22
N GLY A 117 -8.45 -10.95 3.26
CA GLY A 117 -7.07 -10.92 2.80
C GLY A 117 -6.73 -11.94 1.71
N ASN A 118 -7.71 -12.74 1.26
CA ASN A 118 -7.47 -13.92 0.43
C ASN A 118 -8.01 -13.72 -1.00
N TRP A 119 -7.09 -13.72 -1.96
CA TRP A 119 -7.35 -13.67 -3.39
C TRP A 119 -7.16 -15.07 -3.97
N SER A 120 -8.25 -15.85 -4.01
CA SER A 120 -8.28 -17.17 -4.61
C SER A 120 -9.07 -17.13 -5.92
N LEU A 121 -8.36 -16.88 -7.04
CA LEU A 121 -8.94 -16.80 -8.38
C LEU A 121 -8.64 -18.09 -9.14
N LYS A 122 -9.65 -18.96 -9.29
CA LYS A 122 -9.48 -20.26 -9.96
C LYS A 122 -9.10 -20.11 -11.42
N ARG A 123 -9.68 -19.14 -12.12
CA ARG A 123 -9.45 -18.91 -13.55
C ARG A 123 -8.02 -18.51 -13.87
N PHE A 124 -7.41 -17.69 -13.01
CA PHE A 124 -6.03 -17.22 -13.17
C PHE A 124 -5.00 -18.09 -12.45
N LYS A 125 -5.44 -19.19 -11.81
CA LYS A 125 -4.60 -20.08 -10.97
C LYS A 125 -3.76 -19.29 -9.96
N MET A 126 -4.39 -18.29 -9.35
CA MET A 126 -3.73 -17.39 -8.41
C MET A 126 -4.34 -17.59 -7.03
N GLU A 127 -3.51 -18.02 -6.09
CA GLU A 127 -3.85 -18.13 -4.66
C GLU A 127 -2.88 -17.26 -3.88
N ARG A 128 -3.35 -16.08 -3.44
CA ARG A 128 -2.58 -15.14 -2.64
C ARG A 128 -3.30 -14.89 -1.32
N ALA A 129 -2.57 -15.01 -0.22
CA ALA A 129 -3.07 -14.72 1.12
C ALA A 129 -2.34 -13.51 1.71
N GLY A 130 -3.03 -12.74 2.53
CA GLY A 130 -2.46 -11.58 3.23
C GLY A 130 -2.19 -10.38 2.31
N VAL A 131 -3.01 -10.17 1.28
CA VAL A 131 -2.89 -9.00 0.40
C VAL A 131 -3.40 -7.73 1.09
N THR A 132 -4.53 -7.82 1.79
CA THR A 132 -5.07 -6.70 2.59
C THR A 132 -4.70 -6.83 4.07
N HIS A 133 -4.50 -5.66 4.67
CA HIS A 133 -4.20 -5.52 6.09
C HIS A 133 -5.04 -4.38 6.68
N VAL A 134 -5.37 -4.50 7.97
CA VAL A 134 -6.04 -3.41 8.70
C VAL A 134 -5.06 -2.26 8.89
N LEU A 135 -5.46 -1.06 8.45
CA LEU A 135 -4.64 0.15 8.59
C LEU A 135 -4.23 0.40 10.04
N SER A 136 -2.92 0.41 10.31
CA SER A 136 -2.37 0.72 11.63
C SER A 136 -2.47 2.22 11.91
N ARG A 137 -3.32 2.60 12.88
CA ARG A 137 -3.60 3.98 13.28
C ARG A 137 -3.01 4.33 14.65
N LEU A 138 -1.76 3.96 14.89
CA LEU A 138 -1.05 4.35 16.12
C LEU A 138 -0.64 5.83 16.07
N SER A 139 -0.19 6.29 14.90
CA SER A 139 0.16 7.67 14.62
C SER A 139 -0.21 8.02 13.18
N PHE A 140 -0.19 9.32 12.86
CA PHE A 140 -0.31 9.80 11.48
C PHE A 140 0.71 9.13 10.54
N ILE A 141 1.95 8.98 11.02
CA ILE A 141 3.06 8.36 10.28
C ILE A 141 2.88 6.85 10.10
N SER A 142 2.32 6.16 11.10
CA SER A 142 1.97 4.75 10.97
C SER A 142 1.03 4.50 9.79
N ALA A 143 0.02 5.36 9.64
CA ALA A 143 -0.93 5.25 8.54
C ALA A 143 -0.23 5.48 7.19
N LEU A 144 0.57 6.55 7.08
CA LEU A 144 1.30 6.88 5.86
C LEU A 144 2.30 5.78 5.47
N GLY A 145 3.10 5.29 6.42
CA GLY A 145 4.07 4.21 6.20
C GLY A 145 3.43 2.83 5.95
N MET A 146 2.11 2.71 6.10
CA MET A 146 1.37 1.53 5.67
C MET A 146 0.79 1.69 4.26
N MET A 147 0.47 2.92 3.83
CA MET A 147 -0.02 3.22 2.48
C MET A 147 1.08 3.10 1.43
N THR A 148 2.30 3.55 1.72
CA THR A 148 3.44 3.54 0.78
C THR A 148 4.26 2.25 0.82
N ARG A 149 3.71 1.19 1.43
CA ARG A 149 4.39 -0.08 1.66
C ARG A 149 4.28 -1.00 0.44
N ILE A 150 5.40 -1.62 0.11
CA ILE A 150 5.51 -2.68 -0.89
C ILE A 150 5.81 -4.00 -0.17
N SER A 151 5.05 -5.03 -0.52
CA SER A 151 5.26 -6.39 -0.05
C SER A 151 5.86 -7.26 -1.15
N SER A 152 6.93 -7.98 -0.81
CA SER A 152 7.48 -9.03 -1.66
C SER A 152 6.69 -10.34 -1.55
N GLN A 153 6.62 -11.12 -2.64
CA GLN A 153 5.94 -12.42 -2.69
C GLN A 153 6.80 -13.59 -2.17
N PHE A 154 8.06 -13.34 -1.78
CA PHE A 154 8.94 -14.39 -1.27
C PHE A 154 8.47 -14.93 0.08
N GLU A 155 8.59 -16.25 0.27
CA GLU A 155 8.30 -16.91 1.54
C GLU A 155 9.19 -16.36 2.66
N LYS A 156 8.56 -15.82 3.70
CA LYS A 156 9.25 -15.21 4.86
C LYS A 156 10.16 -16.18 5.61
N THR A 157 9.86 -17.48 5.55
CA THR A 157 10.57 -18.55 6.26
C THR A 157 11.94 -18.88 5.66
N ARG A 158 12.18 -18.53 4.38
CA ARG A 158 13.46 -18.80 3.73
C ARG A 158 14.51 -17.79 4.20
N LYS A 159 15.59 -18.32 4.77
CA LYS A 159 16.76 -17.56 5.29
C LYS A 159 17.80 -17.29 4.20
N VAL A 160 17.38 -16.99 2.97
CA VAL A 160 18.30 -16.61 1.89
C VAL A 160 18.44 -15.09 1.90
N SER A 161 19.68 -14.60 1.89
CA SER A 161 20.01 -13.17 2.00
C SER A 161 19.80 -12.39 0.69
N GLY A 162 19.92 -13.06 -0.48
CA GLY A 162 19.85 -12.43 -1.81
C GLY A 162 18.73 -11.38 -1.97
N PRO A 163 17.45 -11.77 -1.90
CA PRO A 163 16.34 -10.83 -2.11
C PRO A 163 16.11 -9.86 -0.95
N ARG A 164 16.77 -10.08 0.20
CA ARG A 164 16.67 -9.24 1.40
C ARG A 164 17.71 -8.14 1.43
N ALA A 165 18.82 -8.33 0.74
CA ALA A 165 19.88 -7.35 0.66
C ALA A 165 19.42 -6.09 -0.10
N LEU A 166 19.97 -4.96 0.30
CA LEU A 166 19.76 -3.68 -0.37
C LEU A 166 20.51 -3.71 -1.72
N GLN A 167 19.80 -3.54 -2.82
CA GLN A 167 20.39 -3.43 -4.16
C GLN A 167 20.65 -1.96 -4.53
N PRO A 168 21.77 -1.62 -5.18
CA PRO A 168 22.04 -0.26 -5.66
C PRO A 168 21.02 0.24 -6.69
N SER A 169 20.40 -0.68 -7.45
CA SER A 169 19.38 -0.39 -8.47
C SER A 169 18.09 0.25 -7.93
N GLN A 170 17.93 0.38 -6.61
CA GLN A 170 16.75 1.00 -6.01
C GLN A 170 16.98 2.46 -5.57
N TRP A 171 18.11 3.07 -5.95
CA TRP A 171 18.45 4.45 -5.61
C TRP A 171 17.37 5.45 -6.07
N GLY A 172 16.83 6.23 -5.13
CA GLY A 172 15.74 7.20 -5.39
C GLY A 172 14.37 6.57 -5.65
N VAL A 173 14.26 5.24 -5.67
CA VAL A 173 13.03 4.50 -5.98
C VAL A 173 12.45 3.82 -4.74
N LEU A 174 13.30 3.16 -3.95
CA LEU A 174 12.91 2.55 -2.68
C LEU A 174 13.72 3.19 -1.55
N CYS A 175 13.07 3.40 -0.41
CA CYS A 175 13.74 3.93 0.76
C CYS A 175 14.75 2.91 1.29
N PRO A 176 16.03 3.28 1.50
CA PRO A 176 17.05 2.34 1.95
C PRO A 176 16.96 1.97 3.43
N SER A 177 16.36 2.83 4.26
CA SER A 177 16.29 2.64 5.73
C SER A 177 14.92 2.14 6.21
N ASP A 178 13.85 2.34 5.45
CA ASP A 178 12.49 2.04 5.92
C ASP A 178 12.09 0.58 5.62
N THR A 179 12.68 -0.32 6.40
CA THR A 179 12.36 -1.76 6.44
C THR A 179 12.03 -2.14 7.89
N PRO A 180 11.04 -3.03 8.13
CA PRO A 180 10.85 -3.58 9.46
C PRO A 180 12.05 -4.46 9.86
N GLU A 181 12.33 -4.50 11.16
CA GLU A 181 13.27 -5.46 11.74
C GLU A 181 12.59 -6.84 11.92
N GLY A 182 13.39 -7.90 11.91
CA GLY A 182 12.93 -9.29 12.13
C GLY A 182 12.72 -10.06 10.82
N GLU A 183 11.75 -10.98 10.81
CA GLU A 183 11.53 -11.92 9.69
C GLU A 183 11.19 -11.25 8.36
N ALA A 184 10.63 -10.04 8.41
CA ALA A 184 10.20 -9.28 7.23
C ALA A 184 11.29 -8.34 6.70
N CYS A 185 12.47 -8.32 7.31
CA CYS A 185 13.57 -7.46 6.91
C CYS A 185 13.97 -7.73 5.44
N GLY A 186 13.99 -6.65 4.65
CA GLY A 186 14.30 -6.66 3.22
C GLY A 186 13.16 -7.15 2.31
N LEU A 187 12.12 -7.79 2.85
CA LEU A 187 10.96 -8.27 2.09
C LEU A 187 9.83 -7.24 2.05
N VAL A 188 9.68 -6.46 3.11
CA VAL A 188 8.78 -5.32 3.17
C VAL A 188 9.62 -4.07 3.02
N LYS A 189 9.33 -3.30 1.97
CA LYS A 189 10.05 -2.07 1.63
C LYS A 189 9.05 -0.95 1.45
N ASN A 190 9.49 0.30 1.55
CA ASN A 190 8.63 1.45 1.28
C ASN A 190 9.19 2.28 0.13
N LEU A 191 8.30 2.93 -0.61
CA LEU A 191 8.65 3.85 -1.69
C LEU A 191 9.40 5.09 -1.17
N ALA A 192 10.29 5.62 -2.01
CA ALA A 192 10.91 6.93 -1.81
C ALA A 192 9.91 8.06 -2.14
N LEU A 193 10.25 9.31 -1.83
CA LEU A 193 9.29 10.43 -1.90
C LEU A 193 8.87 10.79 -3.33
N MET A 194 9.84 10.96 -4.24
CA MET A 194 9.59 11.40 -5.62
C MET A 194 9.45 10.21 -6.57
N THR A 195 8.57 9.27 -6.23
CA THR A 195 8.34 8.08 -7.04
C THR A 195 6.95 8.10 -7.64
N HIS A 196 6.87 7.63 -8.89
CA HIS A 196 5.63 7.49 -9.64
C HIS A 196 5.55 6.08 -10.21
N ILE A 197 4.40 5.43 -10.11
CA ILE A 197 4.20 4.09 -10.67
C ILE A 197 3.47 4.22 -11.99
N THR A 198 4.00 3.60 -13.05
CA THR A 198 3.42 3.69 -14.39
C THR A 198 2.10 2.92 -14.48
N THR A 199 1.20 3.44 -15.31
CA THR A 199 0.01 2.72 -15.78
C THR A 199 0.27 2.19 -17.19
N ASP A 200 -0.50 1.20 -17.62
CA ASP A 200 -0.39 0.63 -18.97
C ASP A 200 -0.70 1.70 -20.04
N VAL A 201 0.13 1.73 -21.08
CA VAL A 201 -0.03 2.58 -22.27
C VAL A 201 -0.09 1.69 -23.50
N GLU A 202 -1.01 2.00 -24.42
CA GLU A 202 -1.20 1.27 -25.68
C GLU A 202 0.10 1.15 -26.49
N GLU A 203 0.37 -0.04 -27.00
CA GLU A 203 1.62 -0.36 -27.69
C GLU A 203 1.57 -0.05 -29.19
N GLU A 204 0.41 -0.18 -29.84
CA GLU A 204 0.28 0.04 -31.30
C GLU A 204 0.83 1.40 -31.77
N PRO A 205 0.49 2.55 -31.13
CA PRO A 205 1.03 3.84 -31.57
C PRO A 205 2.56 3.93 -31.46
N ILE A 206 3.13 3.26 -30.46
CA ILE A 206 4.57 3.23 -30.20
C ILE A 206 5.28 2.39 -31.27
N ILE A 207 4.68 1.26 -31.66
CA ILE A 207 5.18 0.40 -32.74
C ILE A 207 5.18 1.16 -34.07
N CYS A 208 4.07 1.84 -34.40
CA CYS A 208 3.99 2.69 -35.59
C CYS A 208 5.08 3.77 -35.59
N LEU A 209 5.30 4.42 -34.45
CA LEU A 209 6.33 5.44 -34.30
C LEU A 209 7.74 4.87 -34.50
N ALA A 210 8.01 3.66 -33.99
CA ALA A 210 9.29 2.98 -34.19
C ALA A 210 9.58 2.75 -35.67
N TYR A 211 8.60 2.28 -36.45
CA TYR A 211 8.72 2.14 -37.90
C TYR A 211 8.94 3.49 -38.61
N MET A 212 8.21 4.55 -38.23
CA MET A 212 8.40 5.89 -38.79
C MET A 212 9.80 6.48 -38.52
N LEU A 213 10.42 6.12 -37.40
CA LEU A 213 11.78 6.53 -37.05
C LEU A 213 12.88 5.73 -37.76
N GLY A 214 12.50 4.74 -38.59
CA GLY A 214 13.42 3.98 -39.45
C GLY A 214 13.81 2.61 -38.90
N VAL A 215 12.96 1.97 -38.09
CA VAL A 215 13.12 0.55 -37.73
C VAL A 215 12.70 -0.32 -38.92
N GLU A 216 13.56 -1.27 -39.30
CA GLU A 216 13.29 -2.25 -40.35
C GLU A 216 12.53 -3.44 -39.75
N ASP A 217 11.45 -3.89 -40.39
CA ASP A 217 10.62 -4.98 -39.87
C ASP A 217 11.40 -6.31 -39.79
N ILE A 218 11.24 -7.01 -38.66
CA ILE A 218 11.95 -8.27 -38.38
C ILE A 218 11.60 -9.37 -39.38
N SER A 219 10.39 -9.32 -39.96
CA SER A 219 9.94 -10.32 -40.93
C SER A 219 10.76 -10.28 -42.23
N MET A 220 11.35 -9.13 -42.56
CA MET A 220 12.16 -8.94 -43.76
C MET A 220 13.63 -9.27 -43.53
N ALA A 221 14.09 -9.30 -42.28
CA ALA A 221 15.50 -9.52 -41.94
C ALA A 221 15.90 -11.00 -41.93
N THR A 222 17.13 -11.29 -42.35
CA THR A 222 17.76 -12.61 -42.27
C THR A 222 18.55 -12.78 -40.97
N GLY A 223 18.82 -14.03 -40.56
CA GLY A 223 19.57 -14.33 -39.33
C GLY A 223 20.97 -13.72 -39.29
N THR A 224 21.61 -13.54 -40.45
CA THR A 224 22.90 -12.85 -40.60
C THR A 224 22.81 -11.35 -40.38
N GLU A 225 21.70 -10.71 -40.77
CA GLU A 225 21.49 -9.27 -40.62
C GLU A 225 21.08 -8.91 -39.19
N ILE A 226 20.28 -9.75 -38.52
CA ILE A 226 19.84 -9.53 -37.12
C ILE A 226 21.05 -9.33 -36.20
N TYR A 227 22.09 -10.16 -36.35
CA TYR A 227 23.28 -10.14 -35.51
C TYR A 227 24.51 -9.55 -36.19
N GLY A 228 24.32 -8.72 -37.22
CA GLY A 228 25.38 -7.95 -37.84
C GLY A 228 26.16 -7.08 -36.84
N PRO A 229 27.40 -6.68 -37.17
CA PRO A 229 28.26 -5.94 -36.24
C PRO A 229 27.74 -4.54 -35.88
N ARG A 230 26.83 -3.97 -36.68
CA ARG A 230 26.26 -2.62 -36.48
C ARG A 230 24.74 -2.61 -36.28
N THR A 231 24.11 -3.78 -36.14
CA THR A 231 22.66 -3.88 -36.00
C THR A 231 22.28 -4.08 -34.54
N PHE A 232 21.21 -3.40 -34.14
CA PHE A 232 20.59 -3.51 -32.84
C PHE A 232 19.16 -3.97 -33.02
N VAL A 233 18.73 -4.91 -32.18
CA VAL A 233 17.36 -5.43 -32.18
C VAL A 233 16.48 -4.48 -31.37
N VAL A 234 15.35 -4.05 -31.92
CA VAL A 234 14.38 -3.18 -31.23
C VAL A 234 13.25 -4.02 -30.67
N ASN A 235 13.07 -3.93 -29.35
CA ASN A 235 12.06 -4.65 -28.59
C ASN A 235 11.06 -3.67 -27.98
N VAL A 236 9.75 -3.92 -28.10
CA VAL A 236 8.70 -3.23 -27.33
C VAL A 236 8.05 -4.25 -26.40
N ASN A 237 8.04 -3.97 -25.10
CA ASN A 237 7.48 -4.84 -24.06
C ASN A 237 7.98 -6.30 -24.13
N GLY A 238 9.21 -6.49 -24.61
CA GLY A 238 9.84 -7.80 -24.81
C GLY A 238 9.64 -8.41 -26.20
N THR A 239 8.64 -7.99 -26.98
CA THR A 239 8.41 -8.48 -28.34
C THR A 239 9.39 -7.84 -29.32
N ILE A 240 10.02 -8.66 -30.17
CA ILE A 240 10.95 -8.20 -31.20
C ILE A 240 10.15 -7.66 -32.39
N ILE A 241 10.34 -6.38 -32.70
CA ILE A 241 9.63 -5.70 -33.80
C ILE A 241 10.52 -5.55 -35.03
N GLY A 242 11.80 -5.24 -34.82
CA GLY A 242 12.65 -4.89 -35.94
C GLY A 242 14.08 -4.63 -35.58
N LEU A 243 14.82 -4.08 -36.55
CA LEU A 243 16.24 -3.80 -36.45
C LEU A 243 16.50 -2.30 -36.67
N THR A 244 17.52 -1.77 -35.99
CA THR A 244 18.07 -0.45 -36.26
C THR A 244 19.58 -0.51 -36.41
N ARG A 245 20.12 0.23 -37.38
CA ARG A 245 21.57 0.37 -37.61
C ARG A 245 22.19 1.52 -36.81
N HIS A 246 21.36 2.44 -36.32
CA HIS A 246 21.79 3.67 -35.64
C HIS A 246 21.03 3.87 -34.33
N PRO A 247 21.28 3.05 -33.29
CA PRO A 247 20.51 3.06 -32.05
C PRO A 247 20.58 4.42 -31.33
N ALA A 248 21.75 5.06 -31.27
CA ALA A 248 21.90 6.35 -30.59
C ALA A 248 21.03 7.46 -31.20
N ARG A 249 20.96 7.53 -32.53
CA ARG A 249 20.09 8.49 -33.24
C ARG A 249 18.62 8.17 -33.02
N PHE A 250 18.26 6.89 -33.08
CA PHE A 250 16.90 6.42 -32.81
C PHE A 250 16.43 6.83 -31.41
N VAL A 251 17.20 6.49 -30.37
CA VAL A 251 16.85 6.81 -28.97
C VAL A 251 16.79 8.32 -28.73
N THR A 252 17.73 9.09 -29.29
CA THR A 252 17.72 10.56 -29.16
C THR A 252 16.47 11.18 -29.78
N ASN A 253 16.09 10.74 -30.99
CA ASN A 253 14.88 11.21 -31.66
C ASN A 253 13.61 10.79 -30.91
N PHE A 254 13.57 9.55 -30.41
CA PHE A 254 12.46 9.03 -29.62
C PHE A 254 12.27 9.82 -28.33
N ARG A 255 13.34 10.05 -27.55
CA ARG A 255 13.32 10.91 -26.36
C ARG A 255 12.91 12.34 -26.68
N ARG A 256 13.37 12.92 -27.80
CA ARG A 256 12.96 14.27 -28.23
C ARG A 256 11.45 14.35 -28.48
N LEU A 257 10.85 13.32 -29.08
CA LEU A 257 9.40 13.26 -29.29
C LEU A 257 8.65 13.15 -27.96
N ARG A 258 9.13 12.31 -27.02
CA ARG A 258 8.61 12.22 -25.64
C ARG A 258 8.62 13.58 -24.94
N ARG A 259 9.77 14.26 -24.95
CA ARG A 259 10.00 15.58 -24.32
C ARG A 259 9.15 16.70 -24.93
N SER A 260 8.66 16.52 -26.16
CA SER A 260 7.71 17.44 -26.82
C SER A 260 6.23 17.11 -26.55
N GLY A 261 5.95 16.11 -25.70
CA GLY A 261 4.59 15.72 -25.32
C GLY A 261 3.79 15.02 -26.41
N ARG A 262 4.45 14.32 -27.36
CA ARG A 262 3.75 13.63 -28.48
C ARG A 262 3.14 12.30 -28.08
N PHE A 263 3.70 11.64 -27.08
CA PHE A 263 3.21 10.43 -26.46
C PHE A 263 3.53 10.48 -24.96
N SER A 264 3.04 9.51 -24.19
CA SER A 264 3.17 9.50 -22.73
C SER A 264 4.63 9.56 -22.26
N GLU A 265 4.84 10.39 -21.24
CA GLU A 265 6.08 10.56 -20.50
C GLU A 265 6.58 9.28 -19.81
N PHE A 266 5.71 8.29 -19.59
CA PHE A 266 6.05 7.04 -18.90
C PHE A 266 6.63 5.96 -19.82
N VAL A 267 6.66 6.19 -21.14
CA VAL A 267 7.30 5.27 -22.07
C VAL A 267 8.82 5.41 -21.92
N SER A 268 9.48 4.35 -21.47
CA SER A 268 10.94 4.35 -21.31
C SER A 268 11.63 3.77 -22.53
N VAL A 269 12.82 4.29 -22.83
CA VAL A 269 13.67 3.78 -23.92
C VAL A 269 15.12 3.74 -23.45
N TYR A 270 15.79 2.61 -23.66
CA TYR A 270 17.19 2.45 -23.29
C TYR A 270 17.94 1.52 -24.25
N VAL A 271 19.26 1.71 -24.35
CA VAL A 271 20.14 0.87 -25.16
C VAL A 271 20.87 -0.12 -24.26
N HIS A 272 20.78 -1.40 -24.60
CA HIS A 272 21.54 -2.46 -23.94
C HIS A 272 22.68 -2.94 -24.84
N TYR A 273 23.90 -2.46 -24.57
CA TYR A 273 25.06 -2.73 -25.43
C TYR A 273 25.52 -4.19 -25.41
N HIS A 274 25.43 -4.89 -24.28
CA HIS A 274 25.84 -6.31 -24.19
C HIS A 274 24.95 -7.23 -25.05
N HIS A 275 23.65 -6.97 -25.07
CA HIS A 275 22.70 -7.73 -25.89
C HIS A 275 22.49 -7.13 -27.28
N ARG A 276 23.10 -5.97 -27.57
CA ARG A 276 22.89 -5.18 -28.78
C ARG A 276 21.40 -5.00 -29.08
N ALA A 277 20.66 -4.52 -28.10
CA ALA A 277 19.22 -4.31 -28.22
C ALA A 277 18.83 -2.91 -27.73
N VAL A 278 17.79 -2.35 -28.34
CA VAL A 278 17.08 -1.16 -27.85
C VAL A 278 15.76 -1.65 -27.30
N HIS A 279 15.50 -1.34 -26.04
CA HIS A 279 14.28 -1.73 -25.35
C HIS A 279 13.39 -0.50 -25.17
N ILE A 280 12.13 -0.66 -25.53
CA ILE A 280 11.06 0.30 -25.30
C ILE A 280 10.06 -0.39 -24.37
N ALA A 281 9.72 0.25 -23.26
CA ALA A 281 8.76 -0.27 -22.30
C ALA A 281 7.61 0.72 -22.14
N SER A 282 6.38 0.24 -22.36
CA SER A 282 5.12 0.98 -22.19
C SER A 282 4.18 0.28 -21.19
N ASP A 283 4.64 -0.80 -20.56
CA ASP A 283 3.91 -1.57 -19.56
C ASP A 283 3.77 -0.81 -18.22
N GLY A 284 2.71 -1.13 -17.50
CA GLY A 284 2.39 -0.61 -16.17
C GLY A 284 3.17 -1.31 -15.05
N GLY A 285 3.16 -0.69 -13.87
CA GLY A 285 3.80 -1.23 -12.67
C GLY A 285 5.31 -1.02 -12.62
N ARG A 286 5.90 -0.27 -13.55
CA ARG A 286 7.29 0.23 -13.44
C ARG A 286 7.33 1.37 -12.44
N ILE A 287 8.49 1.59 -11.83
CA ILE A 287 8.69 2.70 -10.92
C ILE A 287 9.57 3.73 -11.61
N CYS A 288 9.04 4.93 -11.74
CA CYS A 288 9.73 6.05 -12.33
C CYS A 288 9.99 7.13 -11.29
N ARG A 289 11.00 7.95 -11.55
CA ARG A 289 11.27 9.15 -10.77
C ARG A 289 11.55 10.33 -11.70
N PRO A 290 11.12 11.55 -11.35
CA PRO A 290 11.36 12.73 -12.17
C PRO A 290 12.78 13.24 -11.97
N LEU A 291 13.44 13.61 -13.06
CA LEU A 291 14.78 14.21 -13.06
C LEU A 291 14.84 15.42 -13.99
N ILE A 292 15.71 16.37 -13.68
CA ILE A 292 15.92 17.56 -14.52
C ILE A 292 16.77 17.17 -15.72
N ILE A 293 16.34 17.58 -16.91
CA ILE A 293 17.08 17.33 -18.14
C ILE A 293 18.28 18.29 -18.21
N VAL A 294 19.46 17.74 -18.50
CA VAL A 294 20.68 18.51 -18.77
C VAL A 294 20.97 18.44 -20.26
N GLU A 295 21.20 19.60 -20.88
CA GLU A 295 21.61 19.70 -22.28
C GLU A 295 22.86 20.57 -22.39
N ASN A 296 23.85 20.09 -23.15
CA ASN A 296 25.12 20.81 -23.40
C ASN A 296 25.83 21.29 -22.12
N GLY A 297 25.76 20.51 -21.04
CA GLY A 297 26.40 20.84 -19.76
C GLY A 297 25.66 21.88 -18.91
N HIS A 298 24.42 22.23 -19.26
CA HIS A 298 23.58 23.13 -18.47
C HIS A 298 22.21 22.50 -18.17
N PRO A 299 21.67 22.65 -16.94
CA PRO A 299 20.32 22.22 -16.65
C PRO A 299 19.32 23.07 -17.45
N ARG A 300 18.29 22.42 -18.02
CA ARG A 300 17.22 23.13 -18.73
C ARG A 300 16.34 23.99 -17.81
N VAL A 301 16.29 23.65 -16.53
CA VAL A 301 15.58 24.44 -15.53
C VAL A 301 16.41 25.67 -15.18
N THR A 302 15.89 26.85 -15.50
CA THR A 302 16.51 28.14 -15.19
C THR A 302 15.90 28.75 -13.92
N THR A 303 16.58 29.74 -13.36
CA THR A 303 16.09 30.49 -12.19
C THR A 303 14.74 31.18 -12.44
N GLU A 304 14.48 31.62 -13.67
CA GLU A 304 13.20 32.23 -14.06
C GLU A 304 12.03 31.23 -13.94
N HIS A 305 12.22 29.98 -14.38
CA HIS A 305 11.22 28.93 -14.22
C HIS A 305 10.89 28.67 -12.74
N ILE A 306 11.91 28.72 -11.87
CA ILE A 306 11.71 28.56 -10.42
C ILE A 306 10.92 29.74 -9.83
N GLN A 307 11.17 30.97 -10.29
CA GLN A 307 10.40 32.14 -9.86
C GLN A 307 8.94 32.04 -10.31
N GLN A 308 8.70 31.60 -11.54
CA GLN A 308 7.34 31.38 -12.09
C GLN A 308 6.59 30.27 -11.34
N LEU A 309 7.29 29.20 -10.94
CA LEU A 309 6.74 28.14 -10.10
C LEU A 309 6.36 28.69 -8.71
N LYS A 310 7.21 29.51 -8.08
CA LYS A 310 6.92 30.15 -6.78
C LYS A 310 5.75 31.13 -6.85
N ALA A 311 5.60 31.83 -7.98
CA ALA A 311 4.47 32.73 -8.24
C ALA A 311 3.15 31.99 -8.52
N GLY A 312 3.17 30.65 -8.66
CA GLY A 312 2.01 29.83 -8.99
C GLY A 312 1.57 29.94 -10.46
N ALA A 313 2.39 30.55 -11.32
CA ALA A 313 2.09 30.69 -12.74
C ALA A 313 2.29 29.38 -13.50
N PHE A 314 3.24 28.54 -13.07
CA PHE A 314 3.45 27.20 -13.61
C PHE A 314 3.18 26.12 -12.57
N THR A 315 2.64 25.00 -13.03
CA THR A 315 2.49 23.76 -12.27
C THR A 315 3.62 22.78 -12.62
N PHE A 316 3.79 21.71 -11.83
CA PHE A 316 4.81 20.68 -12.13
C PHE A 316 4.60 20.03 -13.51
N ASP A 317 3.34 19.81 -13.91
CA ASP A 317 3.03 19.21 -15.22
C ASP A 317 3.45 20.11 -16.39
N ASP A 318 3.51 21.42 -16.20
CA ASP A 318 4.00 22.35 -17.22
C ASP A 318 5.51 22.19 -17.45
N PHE A 319 6.27 21.77 -16.43
CA PHE A 319 7.69 21.43 -16.59
C PHE A 319 7.88 20.17 -17.42
N LEU A 320 6.97 19.20 -17.31
CA LEU A 320 6.95 17.99 -18.16
C LEU A 320 6.60 18.35 -19.60
N ARG A 321 5.53 19.12 -19.82
CA ARG A 321 5.07 19.55 -21.17
C ARG A 321 6.12 20.37 -21.91
N LYS A 322 6.89 21.18 -21.19
CA LYS A 322 7.99 21.98 -21.77
C LYS A 322 9.29 21.18 -21.94
N GLY A 323 9.35 19.93 -21.49
CA GLY A 323 10.54 19.09 -21.57
C GLY A 323 11.70 19.63 -20.73
N LEU A 324 11.40 20.18 -19.55
CA LEU A 324 12.38 20.62 -18.55
C LEU A 324 12.76 19.48 -17.59
N VAL A 325 11.75 18.68 -17.23
CA VAL A 325 11.85 17.51 -16.36
C VAL A 325 11.31 16.31 -17.15
N GLU A 326 11.84 15.12 -16.93
CA GLU A 326 11.25 13.89 -17.44
C GLU A 326 11.32 12.76 -16.41
N TYR A 327 10.42 11.79 -16.55
CA TYR A 327 10.41 10.58 -15.73
C TYR A 327 11.37 9.55 -16.31
N LEU A 328 12.27 9.03 -15.47
CA LEU A 328 13.10 7.88 -15.81
C LEU A 328 12.65 6.65 -15.04
N ASP A 329 12.60 5.51 -15.74
CA ASP A 329 12.51 4.18 -15.13
C ASP A 329 13.92 3.67 -14.79
N VAL A 330 14.01 2.72 -13.87
CA VAL A 330 15.24 2.07 -13.41
C VAL A 330 16.09 1.52 -14.57
N ASN A 331 15.45 1.02 -15.62
CA ASN A 331 16.18 0.54 -16.80
C ASN A 331 16.76 1.68 -17.66
N GLU A 332 16.06 2.82 -17.73
CA GLU A 332 16.52 4.00 -18.46
C GLU A 332 17.62 4.73 -17.69
N GLU A 333 17.61 4.66 -16.36
CA GLU A 333 18.68 5.19 -15.51
C GLU A 333 20.05 4.57 -15.85
N ASN A 334 20.12 3.29 -16.24
CA ASN A 334 21.36 2.64 -16.66
C ASN A 334 21.99 3.26 -17.92
N ASP A 335 21.17 3.85 -18.80
CA ASP A 335 21.63 4.53 -20.02
C ASP A 335 21.88 6.03 -19.77
N SER A 336 21.73 6.48 -18.52
CA SER A 336 21.84 7.88 -18.14
C SER A 336 23.06 8.14 -17.25
N TYR A 337 23.59 9.38 -17.31
CA TYR A 337 24.62 9.84 -16.39
C TYR A 337 24.07 11.00 -15.57
N ILE A 338 23.74 10.71 -14.31
CA ILE A 338 22.98 11.59 -13.42
C ILE A 338 23.95 12.32 -12.48
N ALA A 339 23.93 13.65 -12.51
CA ALA A 339 24.65 14.47 -11.52
C ALA A 339 23.81 14.65 -10.25
N LEU A 340 24.43 14.63 -9.07
CA LEU A 340 23.76 14.88 -7.80
C LEU A 340 23.52 16.38 -7.52
N TYR A 341 24.47 17.22 -7.94
CA TYR A 341 24.45 18.66 -7.73
C TYR A 341 24.89 19.36 -9.02
N GLU A 342 24.46 20.61 -9.20
CA GLU A 342 24.83 21.42 -10.37
C GLU A 342 26.34 21.61 -10.52
N SER A 343 27.07 21.66 -9.40
CA SER A 343 28.55 21.75 -9.39
C SER A 343 29.26 20.55 -10.01
N ASN A 344 28.58 19.40 -10.07
CA ASN A 344 29.15 18.14 -10.53
C ASN A 344 28.74 17.83 -11.98
N ILE A 345 28.13 18.80 -12.67
CA ILE A 345 27.74 18.66 -14.07
C ILE A 345 29.00 18.62 -14.95
N VAL A 346 29.10 17.59 -15.78
CA VAL A 346 30.12 17.46 -16.81
C VAL A 346 29.45 17.34 -18.18
N PRO A 347 30.12 17.60 -19.31
CA PRO A 347 29.46 17.57 -20.62
C PRO A 347 28.76 16.25 -20.99
N ALA A 348 29.13 15.14 -20.35
CA ALA A 348 28.52 13.83 -20.53
C ALA A 348 27.23 13.60 -19.69
N THR A 349 26.90 14.48 -18.72
CA THR A 349 25.70 14.31 -17.89
C THR A 349 24.44 14.52 -18.70
N THR A 350 23.51 13.58 -18.57
CA THR A 350 22.21 13.63 -19.26
C THR A 350 21.12 14.20 -18.36
N HIS A 351 21.22 13.97 -17.04
CA HIS A 351 20.22 14.38 -16.07
C HIS A 351 20.85 14.92 -14.79
N LEU A 352 20.05 15.65 -14.03
CA LEU A 352 20.38 16.20 -12.72
C LEU A 352 19.31 15.78 -11.71
N GLU A 353 19.75 15.35 -10.53
CA GLU A 353 18.89 15.06 -9.39
C GLU A 353 18.14 16.33 -8.95
N ILE A 354 16.83 16.23 -8.76
CA ILE A 354 16.04 17.38 -8.26
C ILE A 354 16.47 17.71 -6.84
N GLU A 355 16.54 16.69 -5.99
CA GLU A 355 16.91 16.86 -4.58
C GLU A 355 17.36 15.53 -3.96
N PRO A 356 18.61 15.41 -3.47
CA PRO A 356 19.16 14.15 -2.99
C PRO A 356 18.47 13.54 -1.77
N PHE A 357 17.83 14.35 -0.90
CA PHE A 357 17.19 13.79 0.31
C PHE A 357 15.93 12.96 0.01
N THR A 358 15.41 13.04 -1.23
CA THR A 358 14.20 12.33 -1.66
C THR A 358 14.36 10.82 -1.73
N VAL A 359 15.61 10.34 -1.66
CA VAL A 359 15.96 8.91 -1.47
C VAL A 359 15.35 8.35 -0.18
N LEU A 360 15.17 9.18 0.85
CA LEU A 360 14.51 8.79 2.10
C LEU A 360 13.00 8.94 1.93
N GLY A 361 12.25 7.89 2.28
CA GLY A 361 10.79 7.91 2.27
C GLY A 361 10.18 8.77 3.39
N ALA A 362 8.85 8.81 3.45
CA ALA A 362 8.12 9.67 4.38
C ALA A 362 8.45 9.42 5.87
N VAL A 363 8.62 8.15 6.26
CA VAL A 363 8.94 7.81 7.67
C VAL A 363 10.41 8.04 7.98
N ALA A 364 11.31 7.69 7.06
CA ALA A 364 12.75 7.92 7.24
C ALA A 364 13.09 9.41 7.28
N GLY A 365 12.32 10.25 6.58
CA GLY A 365 12.44 11.71 6.63
C GLY A 365 12.14 12.33 8.01
N LEU A 366 11.64 11.55 8.97
CA LEU A 366 11.47 11.98 10.35
C LEU A 366 12.78 11.98 11.14
N ILE A 367 13.89 11.47 10.62
CA ILE A 367 15.16 11.48 11.34
C ILE A 367 15.85 12.82 11.07
N PRO A 368 16.20 13.62 12.09
CA PRO A 368 17.03 14.79 11.87
C PRO A 368 18.47 14.34 11.61
N TYR A 369 19.10 14.93 10.60
CA TYR A 369 20.50 14.64 10.23
C TYR A 369 20.83 13.14 10.06
N PRO A 370 20.09 12.38 9.23
CA PRO A 370 20.25 10.93 9.12
C PRO A 370 21.62 10.49 8.57
N HIS A 371 22.34 11.39 7.90
CA HIS A 371 23.67 11.15 7.35
C HIS A 371 24.78 11.09 8.42
N HIS A 372 24.54 11.62 9.62
CA HIS A 372 25.46 11.50 10.75
C HIS A 372 25.22 10.23 11.59
N ASN A 373 24.11 9.53 11.35
CA ASN A 373 23.80 8.28 12.02
C ASN A 373 24.34 7.08 11.24
N GLN A 374 24.64 6.00 11.95
CA GLN A 374 24.84 4.70 11.32
C GLN A 374 23.53 4.16 10.74
N SER A 375 23.60 3.45 9.60
CA SER A 375 22.42 2.90 8.91
C SER A 375 21.43 2.13 9.81
N PRO A 376 21.86 1.21 10.71
CA PRO A 376 20.92 0.47 11.57
C PRO A 376 20.07 1.38 12.48
N ARG A 377 20.63 2.48 12.97
CA ARG A 377 19.91 3.44 13.84
C ARG A 377 18.77 4.12 13.10
N ASN A 378 18.98 4.44 11.83
CA ASN A 378 17.93 4.99 10.98
C ASN A 378 16.81 3.97 10.75
N THR A 379 17.16 2.69 10.54
CA THR A 379 16.19 1.61 10.39
C THR A 379 15.36 1.41 11.66
N TYR A 380 15.99 1.40 12.83
CA TYR A 380 15.28 1.31 14.12
C TYR A 380 14.30 2.46 14.31
N GLN A 381 14.73 3.69 13.99
CA GLN A 381 13.84 4.84 14.09
C GLN A 381 12.63 4.74 13.17
N CYS A 382 12.79 4.19 11.96
CA CYS A 382 11.66 4.01 11.04
C CYS A 382 10.60 3.06 11.62
N ALA A 383 11.01 2.02 12.35
CA ALA A 383 10.10 1.12 13.04
C ALA A 383 9.46 1.78 14.27
N MET A 384 10.27 2.42 15.12
CA MET A 384 9.83 3.08 16.36
C MET A 384 8.91 4.28 16.09
N GLY A 385 9.21 5.08 15.07
CA GLY A 385 8.41 6.26 14.68
C GLY A 385 6.98 5.91 14.26
N LYS A 386 6.76 4.70 13.73
CA LYS A 386 5.41 4.18 13.43
C LYS A 386 4.65 3.76 14.70
N GLN A 387 5.34 3.45 15.78
CA GLN A 387 4.73 3.01 17.05
C GLN A 387 4.51 4.15 18.03
N ALA A 388 5.21 5.27 17.85
CA ALA A 388 5.12 6.44 18.71
C ALA A 388 3.67 6.96 18.82
N ILE A 389 3.29 7.38 20.03
CA ILE A 389 1.97 7.94 20.31
C ILE A 389 1.95 9.44 19.97
N GLY A 390 0.80 9.94 19.50
CA GLY A 390 0.71 11.32 19.06
C GLY A 390 -0.71 11.80 18.82
N ALA A 391 -0.82 12.90 18.10
CA ALA A 391 -2.07 13.27 17.45
C ALA A 391 -2.25 12.42 16.19
N ILE A 392 -3.46 11.91 15.95
CA ILE A 392 -3.72 10.98 14.85
C ILE A 392 -4.42 11.67 13.69
N ALA A 393 -5.49 12.42 14.00
CA ALA A 393 -6.30 13.12 13.02
C ALA A 393 -7.14 14.21 13.71
N TYR A 394 -7.66 15.17 12.96
CA TYR A 394 -8.55 16.20 13.51
C TYR A 394 -9.88 15.64 14.02
N ASN A 395 -10.38 14.56 13.41
CA ASN A 395 -11.60 13.87 13.84
C ASN A 395 -11.35 12.77 14.90
N GLN A 396 -10.20 12.77 15.57
CA GLN A 396 -9.81 11.71 16.51
C GLN A 396 -10.77 11.51 17.68
N PHE A 397 -11.52 12.54 18.09
CA PHE A 397 -12.54 12.42 19.13
C PHE A 397 -13.91 12.02 18.58
N ASN A 398 -14.22 12.30 17.30
CA ASN A 398 -15.52 11.94 16.71
C ASN A 398 -15.60 10.46 16.30
N ARG A 399 -14.46 9.84 16.03
CA ARG A 399 -14.36 8.44 15.62
C ARG A 399 -14.37 7.48 16.81
N ILE A 400 -14.76 6.23 16.55
CA ILE A 400 -14.74 5.12 17.52
C ILE A 400 -13.91 3.97 16.93
N ASP A 401 -12.63 3.93 17.27
CA ASP A 401 -11.70 2.86 16.87
C ASP A 401 -11.54 1.81 17.97
N THR A 402 -11.10 0.59 17.61
CA THR A 402 -10.91 -0.51 18.57
C THR A 402 -9.91 -0.15 19.68
N LEU A 403 -8.80 0.48 19.31
CA LEU A 403 -7.77 0.94 20.22
C LEU A 403 -7.13 2.19 19.63
N LEU A 404 -7.01 3.25 20.43
CA LEU A 404 -6.41 4.51 20.03
C LEU A 404 -5.52 5.02 21.17
N TYR A 405 -4.30 5.43 20.83
CA TYR A 405 -3.36 6.04 21.76
C TYR A 405 -3.16 7.51 21.39
N LEU A 406 -3.57 8.41 22.28
CA LEU A 406 -3.44 9.85 22.10
C LEU A 406 -2.45 10.43 23.11
N SER A 407 -1.65 11.40 22.67
CA SER A 407 -0.90 12.26 23.57
C SER A 407 -1.75 13.46 23.98
N VAL A 408 -1.70 13.86 25.26
CA VAL A 408 -2.49 15.00 25.76
C VAL A 408 -1.91 16.33 25.27
N TYR A 409 -0.58 16.48 25.30
CA TYR A 409 0.10 17.71 24.91
C TYR A 409 1.18 17.42 23.87
N PRO A 410 0.83 17.06 22.63
CA PRO A 410 1.82 16.84 21.59
C PRO A 410 2.48 18.18 21.21
N GLN A 411 3.79 18.16 20.97
CA GLN A 411 4.56 19.35 20.59
C GLN A 411 5.23 19.17 19.25
N GLN A 412 5.34 20.26 18.48
CA GLN A 412 6.08 20.26 17.24
C GLN A 412 7.58 20.03 17.51
N PRO A 413 8.29 19.26 16.68
CA PRO A 413 9.72 19.09 16.84
C PRO A 413 10.47 20.41 16.66
N MET A 414 11.46 20.68 17.51
CA MET A 414 12.32 21.85 17.35
C MET A 414 13.19 21.75 16.08
N VAL A 415 13.86 20.61 15.89
CA VAL A 415 14.64 20.34 14.67
C VAL A 415 13.74 19.64 13.64
N LYS A 416 13.43 20.37 12.57
CA LYS A 416 12.53 19.90 11.49
C LYS A 416 13.35 19.59 10.24
N THR A 417 12.91 18.57 9.52
CA THR A 417 13.39 18.27 8.17
C THR A 417 12.42 18.84 7.15
N LYS A 418 12.88 19.09 5.93
CA LYS A 418 11.98 19.54 4.84
C LYS A 418 10.90 18.50 4.53
N THR A 419 11.21 17.22 4.65
CA THR A 419 10.24 16.14 4.51
C THR A 419 9.08 16.23 5.51
N ILE A 420 9.35 16.61 6.78
CA ILE A 420 8.29 16.79 7.80
C ILE A 420 7.29 17.86 7.39
N GLU A 421 7.76 18.96 6.82
CA GLU A 421 6.92 20.06 6.32
C GLU A 421 6.07 19.58 5.13
N LEU A 422 6.67 18.82 4.20
CA LEU A 422 5.97 18.29 3.02
C LEU A 422 4.84 17.31 3.37
N ILE A 423 5.06 16.43 4.37
CA ILE A 423 4.05 15.45 4.79
C ILE A 423 3.01 16.03 5.76
N GLY A 424 3.22 17.25 6.27
CA GLY A 424 2.33 17.88 7.27
C GLY A 424 2.41 17.26 8.66
N TYR A 425 3.53 16.64 9.03
CA TYR A 425 3.73 16.03 10.36
C TYR A 425 3.86 17.08 11.47
N ASP A 426 4.19 18.32 11.10
CA ASP A 426 4.17 19.47 11.99
C ASP A 426 2.79 19.77 12.60
N ARG A 427 1.72 19.52 11.85
CA ARG A 427 0.34 19.76 12.29
C ARG A 427 -0.16 18.69 13.25
N LEU A 428 0.29 17.45 13.07
CA LEU A 428 -0.08 16.30 13.90
C LEU A 428 1.18 15.59 14.43
N PRO A 429 1.93 16.24 15.35
CA PRO A 429 3.16 15.68 15.84
C PRO A 429 2.91 14.49 16.80
N ALA A 430 3.92 13.63 16.91
CA ALA A 430 3.91 12.47 17.79
C ALA A 430 5.12 12.52 18.73
N GLY A 431 5.01 13.34 19.78
CA GLY A 431 6.03 13.48 20.81
C GLY A 431 5.93 14.79 21.61
N GLN A 432 6.87 14.96 22.54
CA GLN A 432 7.08 16.19 23.32
C GLN A 432 8.56 16.54 23.29
N ASN A 433 8.90 17.83 23.27
CA ASN A 433 10.28 18.26 23.42
C ASN A 433 10.68 18.12 24.89
N ALA A 434 11.81 17.46 25.14
CA ALA A 434 12.36 17.25 26.47
C ALA A 434 13.66 18.04 26.63
N THR A 435 13.90 18.56 27.83
CA THR A 435 15.24 19.03 28.23
C THR A 435 16.02 17.82 28.72
N VAL A 436 17.07 17.45 27.99
CA VAL A 436 17.86 16.25 28.24
C VAL A 436 19.26 16.65 28.70
N ALA A 437 19.72 16.10 29.81
CA ALA A 437 21.09 16.21 30.28
C ALA A 437 21.79 14.86 30.07
N VAL A 438 22.88 14.86 29.29
CA VAL A 438 23.69 13.66 29.07
C VAL A 438 24.75 13.59 30.16
N MET A 439 24.50 12.80 31.19
CA MET A 439 25.41 12.59 32.33
C MET A 439 25.15 11.24 32.97
N CYS A 440 26.16 10.68 33.64
CA CYS A 440 25.98 9.50 34.48
C CYS A 440 25.39 9.92 35.83
N TYR A 441 24.25 9.34 36.23
CA TYR A 441 23.58 9.70 37.47
C TYR A 441 22.89 8.49 38.12
N SER A 442 23.12 8.29 39.42
CA SER A 442 22.48 7.27 40.28
C SER A 442 22.66 5.79 39.92
N GLY A 443 23.21 5.45 38.75
CA GLY A 443 23.46 4.07 38.32
C GLY A 443 22.23 3.32 37.80
N TYR A 444 21.07 3.98 37.73
CA TYR A 444 19.84 3.45 37.11
C TYR A 444 19.71 3.82 35.62
N ASP A 445 20.76 4.37 35.04
CA ASP A 445 20.91 4.80 33.64
C ASP A 445 21.81 3.85 32.82
N ILE A 446 22.02 2.63 33.32
CA ILE A 446 22.79 1.57 32.66
C ILE A 446 21.90 0.87 31.61
N GLU A 447 22.49 0.42 30.49
CA GLU A 447 21.82 -0.38 29.44
C GLU A 447 20.55 0.29 28.85
N ASP A 448 20.71 1.50 28.30
CA ASP A 448 19.65 2.29 27.63
C ASP A 448 18.48 2.69 28.55
N ALA A 449 18.65 2.57 29.87
CA ALA A 449 17.70 3.10 30.84
C ALA A 449 17.78 4.63 30.95
N LEU A 450 16.64 5.25 31.24
CA LEU A 450 16.50 6.70 31.36
C LEU A 450 15.87 7.08 32.70
N ILE A 451 16.37 8.17 33.28
CA ILE A 451 15.86 8.72 34.53
C ILE A 451 15.00 9.94 34.20
N LEU A 452 13.76 9.93 34.69
CA LEU A 452 12.80 11.00 34.45
C LEU A 452 12.56 11.81 35.73
N ASN A 453 12.35 13.12 35.55
CA ASN A 453 11.98 14.01 36.64
C ASN A 453 10.50 13.84 37.00
N LYS A 454 10.23 13.39 38.23
CA LYS A 454 8.86 13.24 38.77
C LYS A 454 8.04 14.52 38.67
N ALA A 455 8.62 15.68 38.97
CA ALA A 455 7.91 16.96 38.91
C ALA A 455 7.43 17.29 37.49
N SER A 456 8.17 16.88 36.46
CA SER A 456 7.77 17.05 35.06
C SER A 456 6.61 16.12 34.69
N LEU A 457 6.61 14.88 35.19
CA LEU A 457 5.51 13.92 34.99
C LEU A 457 4.21 14.42 35.64
N ASP A 458 4.30 14.97 36.86
CA ASP A 458 3.15 15.54 37.56
C ASP A 458 2.54 16.72 36.80
N ARG A 459 3.39 17.55 36.17
CA ARG A 459 2.98 18.67 35.30
C ARG A 459 2.42 18.23 33.94
N GLY A 460 2.52 16.94 33.58
CA GLY A 460 1.88 16.38 32.39
C GLY A 460 2.83 15.97 31.25
N TYR A 461 4.14 15.88 31.51
CA TYR A 461 5.07 15.30 30.54
C TYR A 461 4.70 13.85 30.21
N GLY A 462 4.62 13.51 28.93
CA GLY A 462 4.33 12.17 28.43
C GLY A 462 2.93 11.63 28.73
N ARG A 463 1.97 12.43 29.21
CA ARG A 463 0.63 11.94 29.55
C ARG A 463 -0.11 11.41 28.32
N CYS A 464 -0.65 10.20 28.44
CA CYS A 464 -1.34 9.53 27.35
C CYS A 464 -2.80 9.21 27.69
N GLN A 465 -3.63 9.15 26.66
CA GLN A 465 -5.02 8.71 26.72
C GLN A 465 -5.18 7.48 25.85
N VAL A 466 -5.64 6.40 26.46
CA VAL A 466 -5.96 5.16 25.77
C VAL A 466 -7.47 5.09 25.62
N LEU A 467 -7.95 5.09 24.38
CA LEU A 467 -9.36 4.88 24.09
C LEU A 467 -9.56 3.47 23.55
N ARG A 468 -10.51 2.74 24.12
CA ARG A 468 -10.86 1.37 23.72
C ARG A 468 -12.35 1.27 23.44
N LYS A 469 -12.69 0.77 22.25
CA LYS A 469 -14.08 0.47 21.88
C LYS A 469 -14.45 -0.93 22.32
N ASN A 470 -15.57 -1.02 23.03
CA ASN A 470 -16.32 -2.26 23.22
C ASN A 470 -17.61 -2.15 22.41
N SER A 471 -17.86 -3.13 21.54
CA SER A 471 -19.05 -3.13 20.68
C SER A 471 -19.86 -4.38 20.85
N THR A 472 -21.17 -4.23 20.94
CA THR A 472 -22.13 -5.32 21.11
C THR A 472 -23.33 -5.14 20.23
N LEU A 473 -23.80 -6.26 19.69
CA LEU A 473 -24.96 -6.30 18.82
C LEU A 473 -26.12 -6.97 19.55
N ILE A 474 -27.30 -6.36 19.41
CA ILE A 474 -28.59 -6.90 19.81
C ILE A 474 -29.03 -7.85 18.70
N ARG A 475 -28.90 -9.16 18.95
CA ARG A 475 -29.17 -10.17 17.92
C ARG A 475 -30.66 -10.40 17.83
N LYS A 476 -31.18 -10.47 16.61
CA LYS A 476 -32.49 -11.02 16.29
C LYS A 476 -32.28 -12.47 15.86
N TYR A 477 -33.02 -13.39 16.47
CA TYR A 477 -32.93 -14.82 16.22
C TYR A 477 -34.00 -15.28 15.22
N PRO A 478 -33.79 -16.40 14.50
CA PRO A 478 -34.76 -16.91 13.51
C PRO A 478 -36.13 -17.24 14.09
N ASN A 479 -36.20 -17.56 15.38
CA ASN A 479 -37.43 -17.82 16.11
C ASN A 479 -38.25 -16.54 16.44
N GLY A 480 -37.82 -15.37 15.96
CA GLY A 480 -38.48 -14.08 16.21
C GLY A 480 -38.15 -13.45 17.57
N THR A 481 -37.37 -14.13 18.42
CA THR A 481 -36.87 -13.54 19.68
C THR A 481 -35.68 -12.63 19.41
N PHE A 482 -35.43 -11.67 20.29
CA PHE A 482 -34.32 -10.73 20.18
C PHE A 482 -33.67 -10.52 21.54
N ASP A 483 -32.38 -10.20 21.54
CA ASP A 483 -31.71 -9.75 22.76
C ASP A 483 -32.29 -8.40 23.20
N ARG A 484 -32.43 -8.17 24.50
CA ARG A 484 -32.91 -6.86 25.00
C ARG A 484 -31.91 -6.23 25.95
N LEU A 485 -31.92 -4.91 25.98
CA LEU A 485 -31.32 -4.17 27.09
C LEU A 485 -32.27 -4.24 28.28
N ALA A 486 -31.72 -4.34 29.47
CA ALA A 486 -32.49 -4.45 30.69
C ALA A 486 -31.97 -3.49 31.75
N ASP A 487 -32.89 -3.04 32.59
CA ASP A 487 -32.57 -2.20 33.74
C ASP A 487 -31.68 -2.95 34.73
N ALA A 488 -31.00 -2.18 35.58
CA ALA A 488 -30.21 -2.75 36.67
C ALA A 488 -31.10 -3.64 37.56
N PRO A 489 -30.69 -4.89 37.86
CA PRO A 489 -31.44 -5.73 38.78
C PRO A 489 -31.42 -5.10 40.18
N LEU A 490 -32.61 -4.94 40.77
CA LEU A 490 -32.78 -4.49 42.14
C LEU A 490 -32.58 -5.68 43.09
N ASP A 491 -31.82 -5.47 44.16
CA ASP A 491 -31.74 -6.45 45.25
C ASP A 491 -33.08 -6.49 46.03
N GLU A 492 -33.26 -7.50 46.90
CA GLU A 492 -34.46 -7.68 47.75
C GLU A 492 -34.76 -6.46 48.64
N ASN A 493 -33.77 -5.58 48.87
CA ASN A 493 -33.89 -4.32 49.62
C ASN A 493 -34.21 -3.09 48.74
N GLY A 494 -34.43 -3.26 47.43
CA GLY A 494 -34.70 -2.17 46.49
C GLY A 494 -33.48 -1.33 46.10
N SER A 495 -32.28 -1.72 46.54
CA SER A 495 -31.01 -1.07 46.16
C SER A 495 -30.43 -1.69 44.90
N ILE A 496 -29.84 -0.85 44.04
CA ILE A 496 -29.09 -1.31 42.86
C ILE A 496 -27.81 -1.99 43.34
N GLN A 497 -27.53 -3.18 42.79
CA GLN A 497 -26.27 -3.87 43.05
C GLN A 497 -25.07 -3.00 42.65
N LYS A 498 -24.02 -2.98 43.46
CA LYS A 498 -22.81 -2.16 43.23
C LYS A 498 -22.20 -2.31 41.82
N LYS A 499 -22.35 -3.48 41.18
CA LYS A 499 -21.86 -3.75 39.82
C LYS A 499 -22.62 -2.99 38.72
N TYR A 500 -23.82 -2.51 39.02
CA TYR A 500 -24.76 -1.87 38.11
C TYR A 500 -24.95 -0.39 38.43
N ASP A 501 -24.14 0.18 39.33
CA ASP A 501 -24.25 1.57 39.80
C ASP A 501 -24.10 2.60 38.66
N ILE A 502 -23.37 2.23 37.60
CA ILE A 502 -23.04 3.06 36.42
C ILE A 502 -24.14 2.98 35.35
N ILE A 503 -25.10 2.06 35.49
CA ILE A 503 -26.09 1.81 34.45
C ILE A 503 -27.28 2.74 34.62
N GLN A 504 -27.65 3.40 33.54
CA GLN A 504 -28.84 4.25 33.45
C GLN A 504 -30.10 3.41 33.16
N LEU A 505 -31.25 4.08 33.14
CA LEU A 505 -32.57 3.46 32.91
C LEU A 505 -32.71 2.79 31.54
N ASP A 506 -31.77 2.98 30.63
CA ASP A 506 -31.73 2.36 29.29
C ASP A 506 -30.87 1.08 29.24
N GLY A 507 -30.28 0.67 30.38
CA GLY A 507 -29.39 -0.49 30.45
C GLY A 507 -27.97 -0.22 29.95
N LEU A 508 -27.62 1.06 29.68
CA LEU A 508 -26.30 1.50 29.22
C LEU A 508 -25.60 2.35 30.27
N ALA A 509 -24.28 2.33 30.26
CA ALA A 509 -23.50 3.19 31.14
C ALA A 509 -23.62 4.68 30.78
N GLY A 510 -23.71 5.52 31.80
CA GLY A 510 -23.73 6.97 31.62
C GLY A 510 -22.43 7.53 31.04
N VAL A 511 -22.54 8.49 30.12
CA VAL A 511 -21.35 9.19 29.57
C VAL A 511 -20.74 10.09 30.65
N GLY A 512 -19.43 9.93 30.87
CA GLY A 512 -18.66 10.65 31.88
C GLY A 512 -18.45 9.87 33.19
N GLU A 513 -19.15 8.76 33.37
CA GLU A 513 -19.06 7.98 34.60
C GLU A 513 -17.77 7.13 34.65
N ARG A 514 -17.29 6.93 35.87
CA ARG A 514 -16.09 6.16 36.15
C ARG A 514 -16.44 4.68 36.26
N VAL A 515 -15.79 3.85 35.44
CA VAL A 515 -15.94 2.39 35.41
C VAL A 515 -14.76 1.72 36.11
N ASP A 516 -15.04 1.03 37.21
CA ASP A 516 -14.05 0.24 37.93
C ASP A 516 -14.06 -1.24 37.46
N PRO A 517 -12.98 -2.01 37.74
CA PRO A 517 -12.87 -3.39 37.31
C PRO A 517 -14.01 -4.26 37.87
N GLY A 518 -14.76 -4.91 37.00
CA GLY A 518 -15.91 -5.77 37.36
C GLY A 518 -17.27 -5.12 37.16
N ASP A 519 -17.34 -3.81 36.92
CA ASP A 519 -18.59 -3.10 36.68
C ASP A 519 -19.18 -3.45 35.31
N VAL A 520 -20.50 -3.43 35.24
CA VAL A 520 -21.26 -3.68 34.01
C VAL A 520 -21.47 -2.35 33.29
N TYR A 521 -21.07 -2.26 32.03
CA TYR A 521 -21.27 -1.05 31.22
C TYR A 521 -22.36 -1.19 30.15
N VAL A 522 -22.76 -2.42 29.84
CA VAL A 522 -23.96 -2.73 29.03
C VAL A 522 -24.65 -3.93 29.66
N ASN A 523 -25.87 -3.73 30.13
CA ASN A 523 -26.69 -4.81 30.66
C ASN A 523 -27.54 -5.42 29.54
N LYS A 524 -27.06 -6.55 29.02
CA LYS A 524 -27.71 -7.30 27.94
C LYS A 524 -28.38 -8.56 28.50
N GLN A 525 -29.60 -8.82 28.03
CA GLN A 525 -30.36 -10.02 28.29
C GLN A 525 -30.56 -10.83 27.00
N THR A 526 -30.21 -12.11 27.04
CA THR A 526 -30.38 -13.07 25.93
C THR A 526 -31.51 -14.04 26.25
N PRO A 527 -32.43 -14.34 25.32
CA PRO A 527 -33.49 -15.32 25.54
C PRO A 527 -32.90 -16.73 25.76
N THR A 528 -33.49 -17.54 26.64
CA THR A 528 -33.00 -18.91 26.90
C THR A 528 -33.16 -19.84 25.71
N ASN A 529 -34.15 -19.58 24.85
CA ASN A 529 -34.46 -20.40 23.68
C ASN A 529 -33.70 -19.94 22.42
N ALA A 530 -32.59 -19.21 22.59
CA ALA A 530 -31.79 -18.65 21.49
C ALA A 530 -31.24 -19.67 20.49
N ASN A 531 -31.13 -20.95 20.88
CA ASN A 531 -30.63 -22.04 20.03
C ASN A 531 -31.74 -22.82 19.29
N ASP A 532 -33.02 -22.61 19.65
CA ASP A 532 -34.12 -23.28 18.99
C ASP A 532 -34.53 -22.52 17.72
N ASN A 533 -34.47 -23.21 16.58
CA ASN A 533 -34.85 -22.68 15.27
C ASN A 533 -36.34 -22.84 14.96
N THR A 534 -37.14 -23.35 15.89
CA THR A 534 -38.57 -23.59 15.72
C THR A 534 -39.37 -22.31 15.98
N PHE A 535 -40.01 -21.80 14.92
CA PHE A 535 -40.89 -20.65 15.01
C PHE A 535 -42.27 -21.08 15.52
N THR A 536 -42.51 -20.96 16.82
CA THR A 536 -43.87 -21.10 17.37
C THR A 536 -44.50 -19.71 17.31
N GLY A 537 -45.42 -19.48 16.37
CA GLY A 537 -46.07 -18.19 16.08
C GLY A 537 -46.91 -17.56 17.22
N GLN A 538 -46.70 -17.97 18.46
CA GLN A 538 -47.21 -17.33 19.67
C GLN A 538 -46.04 -16.71 20.43
N ALA A 539 -46.19 -15.44 20.80
CA ALA A 539 -45.29 -14.74 21.73
C ALA A 539 -45.44 -15.33 23.14
N ALA A 540 -45.00 -16.57 23.34
CA ALA A 540 -44.77 -17.09 24.67
C ALA A 540 -43.74 -16.17 25.35
N THR A 541 -43.99 -15.76 26.58
CA THR A 541 -43.05 -15.01 27.42
C THR A 541 -41.80 -15.86 27.64
N VAL A 542 -40.83 -15.76 26.73
CA VAL A 542 -39.57 -16.50 26.79
C VAL A 542 -38.76 -15.97 27.97
N PRO A 543 -38.24 -16.83 28.87
CA PRO A 543 -37.39 -16.37 29.94
C PRO A 543 -36.08 -15.81 29.38
N TYR A 544 -35.63 -14.69 29.96
CA TYR A 544 -34.39 -14.03 29.57
C TYR A 544 -33.29 -14.32 30.60
N LYS A 545 -32.10 -14.65 30.10
CA LYS A 545 -30.88 -14.83 30.89
C LYS A 545 -30.02 -13.57 30.79
N ASN A 546 -29.58 -13.03 31.93
CA ASN A 546 -28.61 -11.94 31.97
C ASN A 546 -27.25 -12.39 31.37
N THR A 547 -26.80 -11.67 30.36
CA THR A 547 -25.47 -11.79 29.71
C THR A 547 -24.79 -10.42 29.62
N PRO A 548 -24.54 -9.77 30.78
CA PRO A 548 -23.98 -8.42 30.84
C PRO A 548 -22.54 -8.37 30.33
N LEU A 549 -22.14 -7.19 29.85
CA LEU A 549 -20.75 -6.91 29.51
C LEU A 549 -20.05 -6.20 30.66
N THR A 550 -19.09 -6.91 31.24
CA THR A 550 -18.28 -6.43 32.35
C THR A 550 -16.96 -5.84 31.87
N TYR A 551 -16.52 -4.81 32.57
CA TYR A 551 -15.23 -4.18 32.35
C TYR A 551 -14.11 -5.00 33.02
N LYS A 552 -13.22 -5.58 32.22
CA LYS A 552 -12.17 -6.50 32.67
C LYS A 552 -10.78 -5.88 32.81
N SER A 553 -10.64 -4.59 32.55
CA SER A 553 -9.34 -3.91 32.65
C SER A 553 -8.95 -3.73 34.11
N PRO A 554 -7.66 -3.87 34.49
CA PRO A 554 -7.22 -3.72 35.87
C PRO A 554 -7.30 -2.27 36.39
N VAL A 555 -7.25 -1.30 35.49
CA VAL A 555 -7.31 0.13 35.82
C VAL A 555 -8.68 0.69 35.47
N ALA A 556 -9.20 1.54 36.36
CA ALA A 556 -10.43 2.28 36.16
C ALA A 556 -10.39 3.12 34.87
N GLY A 557 -11.53 3.24 34.21
CA GLY A 557 -11.71 4.06 33.01
C GLY A 557 -12.88 5.02 33.18
N TYR A 558 -13.09 5.85 32.16
CA TYR A 558 -14.28 6.70 32.06
C TYR A 558 -15.01 6.38 30.77
N VAL A 559 -16.34 6.31 30.82
CA VAL A 559 -17.14 6.20 29.60
C VAL A 559 -17.09 7.53 28.87
N ASP A 560 -16.51 7.55 27.67
CA ASP A 560 -16.32 8.78 26.91
C ASP A 560 -17.46 8.99 25.91
N LYS A 561 -17.90 7.92 25.25
CA LYS A 561 -19.00 7.94 24.28
C LYS A 561 -19.78 6.64 24.29
N VAL A 562 -21.10 6.76 24.15
CA VAL A 562 -22.00 5.65 23.85
C VAL A 562 -22.70 5.98 22.53
N LEU A 563 -22.59 5.08 21.56
CA LEU A 563 -23.23 5.21 20.25
C LEU A 563 -24.15 4.01 20.04
N VAL A 564 -25.43 4.30 19.78
CA VAL A 564 -26.43 3.33 19.34
C VAL A 564 -26.70 3.59 17.85
N SER A 565 -26.64 2.54 17.04
CA SER A 565 -26.84 2.60 15.59
C SER A 565 -27.44 1.28 15.13
N ASP A 566 -28.17 1.26 14.01
CA ASP A 566 -28.62 0.00 13.42
C ASP A 566 -27.68 -0.46 12.30
N THR A 567 -27.67 -1.77 12.04
CA THR A 567 -26.97 -2.39 10.90
C THR A 567 -27.94 -2.56 9.72
N GLU A 568 -27.42 -2.89 8.53
CA GLU A 568 -28.22 -3.13 7.32
C GLU A 568 -29.29 -4.23 7.49
N ASN A 569 -29.12 -5.12 8.47
CA ASN A 569 -30.08 -6.18 8.82
C ASN A 569 -31.06 -5.78 9.93
N ASP A 570 -31.25 -4.47 10.16
CA ASP A 570 -32.06 -3.90 11.24
C ASP A 570 -31.70 -4.45 12.63
N GLN A 571 -30.44 -4.80 12.86
CA GLN A 571 -29.95 -5.22 14.18
C GLN A 571 -29.25 -4.05 14.86
N THR A 572 -29.67 -3.74 16.08
CA THR A 572 -29.12 -2.62 16.84
C THR A 572 -27.72 -2.94 17.35
N LEU A 573 -26.79 -2.05 17.05
CA LEU A 573 -25.36 -2.09 17.36
C LEU A 573 -25.03 -0.96 18.35
N ILE A 574 -24.48 -1.37 19.49
CA ILE A 574 -24.06 -0.47 20.55
C ILE A 574 -22.55 -0.45 20.59
N LYS A 575 -21.96 0.75 20.58
CA LYS A 575 -20.52 0.96 20.72
C LYS A 575 -20.27 1.85 21.92
N VAL A 576 -19.55 1.34 22.90
CA VAL A 576 -19.12 2.08 24.09
C VAL A 576 -17.62 2.33 23.98
N LEU A 577 -17.23 3.60 24.06
CA LEU A 577 -15.84 4.04 24.05
C LEU A 577 -15.42 4.34 25.49
N ILE A 578 -14.44 3.62 25.99
CA ILE A 578 -13.90 3.82 27.34
C ILE A 578 -12.52 4.45 27.21
N ARG A 579 -12.32 5.57 27.91
CA ARG A 579 -11.07 6.33 27.96
C ARG A 579 -10.35 6.08 29.28
N GLN A 580 -9.06 5.78 29.19
CA GLN A 580 -8.16 5.71 30.34
C GLN A 580 -7.07 6.76 30.17
N THR A 581 -6.89 7.61 31.17
CA THR A 581 -5.75 8.53 31.20
C THR A 581 -4.64 7.87 32.00
N ARG A 582 -3.49 7.63 31.35
CA ARG A 582 -2.33 7.01 31.99
C ARG A 582 -1.19 8.02 32.08
N ARG A 583 -0.53 8.02 33.23
CA ARG A 583 0.71 8.76 33.43
C ARG A 583 1.87 7.81 33.14
N PRO A 584 3.02 8.30 32.65
CA PRO A 584 4.18 7.44 32.50
C PRO A 584 4.62 6.84 33.84
N GLU A 585 4.86 5.54 33.85
CA GLU A 585 5.31 4.77 35.02
C GLU A 585 6.60 4.00 34.68
N LEU A 586 7.23 3.38 35.70
CA LEU A 586 8.44 2.59 35.48
C LEU A 586 8.14 1.42 34.54
N GLY A 587 8.95 1.29 33.48
CA GLY A 587 8.79 0.27 32.44
C GLY A 587 8.15 0.79 31.15
N ASP A 588 7.62 2.02 31.14
CA ASP A 588 7.21 2.67 29.90
C ASP A 588 8.41 2.98 29.00
N LYS A 589 8.20 2.85 27.69
CA LYS A 589 9.23 3.01 26.67
C LYS A 589 9.17 4.41 26.07
N PHE A 590 10.33 5.04 25.97
CA PHE A 590 10.52 6.28 25.22
C PHE A 590 11.46 6.01 24.05
N SER A 591 11.43 6.88 23.05
CA SER A 591 12.37 6.82 21.96
C SER A 591 12.80 8.23 21.57
N SER A 592 14.08 8.36 21.25
CA SER A 592 14.64 9.51 20.54
C SER A 592 14.17 9.51 19.08
N ARG A 593 14.73 10.41 18.26
CA ARG A 593 14.58 10.38 16.79
C ARG A 593 15.78 9.72 16.09
N HIS A 594 16.62 8.97 16.82
CA HIS A 594 17.86 8.36 16.33
C HIS A 594 17.96 6.85 16.62
N GLY A 595 16.83 6.16 16.82
CA GLY A 595 16.81 4.71 17.04
C GLY A 595 17.42 4.30 18.39
N GLN A 596 17.20 5.15 19.39
CA GLN A 596 17.45 4.91 20.81
C GLN A 596 16.12 4.97 21.54
#